data_AF-A0A6J4J0U5-F1
#
_entry.id   AF-A0A6J4J0U5-F1
#
_cell.length_a   1.000
_cell.length_b   1.000
_cell.length_c   1.000
_cell.angle_alpha   90.00
_cell.angle_beta   90.00
_cell.angle_gamma   90.00
#
_symmetry.space_group_name_H-M   'P 1'
#
loop_
_entity.id
_entity.type
_entity.pdbx_description
1 polymer ?
#
loop_
_entity_poly.entity_id
_entity_poly.type
_entity_poly.pdbx_seq_one_letter_code
_entity_poly.pdbx_strand_id
1 'polypeptide(L)'
;MTGFVLLDRLGTSGTIRLLAGLLVIPAVVAALLSPRPARRAALTVGVVTAMAVPLYLFPGNQVLYGLLHSADPAEFALAEERSCVNALIPRNGIETVYINGSSQNGYPYDEYHLLIGLLPALLHPGPERGMALGLGIGATPFGMAADQRLREIDTIEICGGQIDLLEGLAASGSPETAALLADERVDIAVGDGREHLLGDGADYDIITVDTLRPQSGYSGNLYSVEFYDLVRSRLADGGMLAQWAPTPRALETLTRSFAHVVQFTVPTYFNSPFLVASDSPIPFDRASIVQRLGATGLSGRMDPNVYGHVDQFVRTAEPVALTRPSGPAPNGLNRDLFPRDEYFLNNR
;
A
#
# COMPACT_ATOMS: atom_id res chain seq x y z
N MET A 1 0.12 9.10 -23.94
CA MET A 1 0.00 7.75 -24.54
C MET A 1 0.94 6.75 -23.88
N THR A 2 2.20 7.09 -23.58
CA THR A 2 3.18 6.14 -23.01
C THR A 2 2.73 5.49 -21.70
N GLY A 3 2.30 6.27 -20.70
CA GLY A 3 1.78 5.71 -19.45
C GLY A 3 0.44 4.98 -19.63
N PHE A 4 -0.60 5.70 -20.04
CA PHE A 4 -1.98 5.18 -20.12
C PHE A 4 -2.22 4.01 -21.08
N VAL A 5 -1.35 3.77 -22.07
CA VAL A 5 -1.58 2.73 -23.10
C VAL A 5 -0.40 1.79 -23.23
N LEU A 6 0.83 2.32 -23.34
CA LEU A 6 1.99 1.46 -23.62
C LEU A 6 2.42 0.68 -22.39
N LEU A 7 2.60 1.33 -21.23
CA LEU A 7 2.95 0.63 -19.99
C LEU A 7 1.86 -0.35 -19.58
N ASP A 8 0.61 0.08 -19.64
CA ASP A 8 -0.56 -0.75 -19.31
C ASP A 8 -0.67 -2.04 -20.15
N ARG A 9 -0.31 -1.99 -21.45
CA ARG A 9 -0.47 -3.13 -22.38
C ARG A 9 0.80 -3.91 -22.65
N LEU A 10 1.96 -3.27 -22.58
CA LEU A 10 3.25 -3.82 -22.99
C LEU A 10 4.24 -3.92 -21.82
N GLY A 11 3.94 -3.29 -20.69
CA GLY A 11 4.87 -3.07 -19.59
C GLY A 11 6.09 -2.25 -20.01
N THR A 12 7.07 -2.14 -19.12
CA THR A 12 8.25 -1.31 -19.27
C THR A 12 9.13 -1.81 -20.41
N SER A 13 9.41 -3.11 -20.45
CA SER A 13 10.23 -3.71 -21.51
C SER A 13 9.58 -3.59 -22.88
N GLY A 14 8.30 -3.94 -23.00
CA GLY A 14 7.60 -3.84 -24.28
C GLY A 14 7.49 -2.40 -24.76
N THR A 15 7.28 -1.44 -23.85
CA THR A 15 7.29 0.00 -24.15
C THR A 15 8.65 0.46 -24.64
N ILE A 16 9.74 0.10 -23.94
CA ILE A 16 11.12 0.44 -24.36
C ILE A 16 11.40 -0.13 -25.75
N ARG A 17 11.09 -1.40 -25.99
CA ARG A 17 11.30 -2.05 -27.28
C ARG A 17 10.51 -1.37 -28.40
N LEU A 18 9.26 -1.00 -28.15
CA LEU A 18 8.44 -0.28 -29.13
C LEU A 18 9.02 1.10 -29.45
N LEU A 19 9.32 1.90 -28.42
CA LEU A 19 9.86 3.26 -28.61
C LEU A 19 11.22 3.23 -29.30
N ALA A 20 12.12 2.34 -28.89
CA ALA A 20 13.41 2.16 -29.54
C ALA A 20 13.25 1.64 -30.97
N GLY A 21 12.27 0.77 -31.25
CA GLY A 21 11.90 0.34 -32.60
C GLY A 21 11.43 1.49 -33.49
N LEU A 22 10.60 2.40 -32.95
CA LEU A 22 10.14 3.60 -33.69
C LEU A 22 11.29 4.55 -34.03
N LEU A 23 12.31 4.66 -33.16
CA LEU A 23 13.51 5.45 -33.42
C LEU A 23 14.39 4.88 -34.55
N VAL A 24 14.20 3.62 -34.96
CA VAL A 24 14.88 3.03 -36.12
C VAL A 24 14.41 3.66 -37.43
N ILE A 25 13.14 4.09 -37.50
CA ILE A 25 12.53 4.65 -38.72
C ILE A 25 13.30 5.86 -39.26
N PRO A 26 13.52 6.95 -38.49
CA PRO A 26 14.28 8.10 -39.00
C PRO A 26 15.73 7.75 -39.35
N ALA A 27 16.36 6.82 -38.63
CA ALA A 27 17.72 6.36 -38.92
C ALA A 27 17.80 5.61 -40.26
N VAL A 28 16.82 4.76 -40.57
CA VAL A 28 16.68 4.08 -41.86
C VAL A 28 16.37 5.09 -42.97
N VAL A 29 15.45 6.03 -42.75
CA VAL A 29 15.15 7.09 -43.75
C VAL A 29 16.40 7.90 -44.07
N ALA A 30 17.16 8.32 -43.06
CA ALA A 30 18.43 9.04 -43.26
C ALA A 30 19.45 8.20 -44.06
N ALA A 31 19.55 6.89 -43.77
CA ALA A 31 20.39 5.97 -44.54
C ALA A 31 19.95 5.86 -46.01
N LEU A 32 18.64 5.79 -46.26
CA LEU A 32 18.04 5.72 -47.60
C LEU A 32 18.26 7.00 -48.43
N LEU A 33 18.34 8.16 -47.78
CA LEU A 33 18.64 9.44 -48.43
C LEU A 33 20.12 9.57 -48.88
N SER A 34 20.98 8.61 -48.53
CA SER A 34 22.37 8.60 -48.98
C SER A 34 22.46 8.54 -50.52
N PRO A 35 23.27 9.41 -51.16
CA PRO A 35 23.35 9.52 -52.62
C PRO A 35 24.16 8.40 -53.27
N ARG A 36 24.99 7.66 -52.51
CA ARG A 36 25.81 6.56 -53.03
C ARG A 36 25.16 5.21 -52.71
N PRO A 37 24.90 4.33 -53.69
CA PRO A 37 24.16 3.08 -53.48
C PRO A 37 24.87 2.11 -52.52
N ALA A 38 26.18 1.96 -52.64
CA ALA A 38 26.96 1.12 -51.72
C ALA A 38 26.91 1.64 -50.27
N ARG A 39 26.98 2.97 -50.08
CA ARG A 39 26.89 3.61 -48.76
C ARG A 39 25.47 3.50 -48.19
N ARG A 40 24.44 3.63 -49.03
CA ARG A 40 23.03 3.44 -48.64
C ARG A 40 22.80 2.04 -48.08
N ALA A 41 23.23 1.00 -48.82
CA ALA A 41 23.10 -0.39 -48.40
C ALA A 41 23.85 -0.64 -47.07
N ALA A 42 25.11 -0.21 -46.98
CA ALA A 42 25.92 -0.39 -45.79
C ALA A 42 25.33 0.33 -44.55
N LEU A 43 24.88 1.58 -44.70
CA LEU A 43 24.27 2.33 -43.60
C LEU A 43 22.93 1.72 -43.17
N THR A 44 22.11 1.28 -44.11
CA THR A 44 20.80 0.69 -43.80
C THR A 44 20.99 -0.62 -43.04
N VAL A 45 21.85 -1.52 -43.53
CA VAL A 45 22.17 -2.78 -42.85
C VAL A 45 22.81 -2.50 -41.49
N GLY A 46 23.75 -1.55 -41.42
CA GLY A 46 24.39 -1.16 -40.16
C GLY A 46 23.39 -0.68 -39.10
N VAL A 47 22.49 0.23 -39.48
CA VAL A 47 21.44 0.76 -38.58
C VAL A 47 20.47 -0.35 -38.16
N VAL A 48 19.98 -1.16 -39.10
CA VAL A 48 19.03 -2.23 -38.79
C VAL A 48 19.67 -3.24 -37.85
N THR A 49 20.89 -3.71 -38.13
CA THR A 49 21.57 -4.70 -37.28
C THR A 49 21.91 -4.12 -35.90
N ALA A 50 22.41 -2.88 -35.84
CA ALA A 50 22.76 -2.22 -34.59
C ALA A 50 21.56 -1.99 -33.66
N MET A 51 20.35 -1.87 -34.22
CA MET A 51 19.12 -1.65 -33.45
C MET A 51 18.35 -2.95 -33.19
N ALA A 52 18.26 -3.86 -34.17
CA ALA A 52 17.51 -5.10 -34.05
C ALA A 52 18.12 -6.06 -33.02
N VAL A 53 19.44 -6.15 -32.94
CA VAL A 53 20.11 -7.06 -31.99
C VAL A 53 19.85 -6.65 -30.54
N PRO A 54 20.09 -5.39 -30.10
CA PRO A 54 19.74 -4.97 -28.74
C PRO A 54 18.25 -5.10 -28.43
N LEU A 55 17.37 -4.77 -29.38
CA LEU A 55 15.91 -4.91 -29.19
C LEU A 55 15.48 -6.36 -28.96
N TYR A 56 16.07 -7.30 -29.71
CA TYR A 56 15.81 -8.74 -29.57
C TYR A 56 16.38 -9.29 -28.26
N LEU A 57 17.58 -8.85 -27.86
CA LEU A 57 18.24 -9.30 -26.64
C LEU A 57 17.72 -8.63 -25.37
N PHE A 58 17.05 -7.49 -25.48
CA PHE A 58 16.49 -6.79 -24.32
C PHE A 58 15.53 -7.73 -23.58
N PRO A 59 15.60 -7.87 -22.24
CA PRO A 59 14.79 -8.84 -21.49
C PRO A 59 13.31 -8.47 -21.49
N GLY A 60 12.39 -9.44 -21.37
CA GLY A 60 10.97 -9.16 -21.12
C GLY A 60 10.71 -8.65 -19.70
N ASN A 61 9.50 -8.17 -19.38
CA ASN A 61 9.18 -7.54 -18.07
C ASN A 61 9.57 -8.45 -16.89
N GLN A 62 9.16 -9.71 -16.91
CA GLN A 62 9.49 -10.69 -15.86
C GLN A 62 11.01 -10.81 -15.63
N VAL A 63 11.79 -10.98 -16.69
CA VAL A 63 13.26 -11.10 -16.58
C VAL A 63 13.89 -9.79 -16.14
N LEU A 64 13.41 -8.66 -16.65
CA LEU A 64 13.89 -7.33 -16.30
C LEU A 64 13.72 -7.06 -14.81
N TYR A 65 12.51 -7.24 -14.27
CA TYR A 65 12.24 -7.01 -12.86
C TYR A 65 12.87 -8.05 -11.95
N GLY A 66 12.97 -9.31 -12.39
CA GLY A 66 13.75 -10.32 -11.66
C GLY A 66 15.21 -9.91 -11.48
N LEU A 67 15.85 -9.41 -12.54
CA LEU A 67 17.21 -8.88 -12.46
C LEU A 67 17.31 -7.67 -11.51
N LEU A 68 16.37 -6.72 -11.57
CA LEU A 68 16.37 -5.53 -10.71
C LEU A 68 16.16 -5.88 -9.23
N HIS A 69 15.34 -6.88 -8.94
CA HIS A 69 15.06 -7.35 -7.58
C HIS A 69 16.05 -8.41 -7.08
N SER A 70 17.00 -8.85 -7.92
CA SER A 70 17.83 -10.03 -7.65
C SER A 70 16.97 -11.25 -7.26
N ALA A 71 15.89 -11.48 -8.01
CA ALA A 71 14.96 -12.60 -7.85
C ALA A 71 15.02 -13.51 -9.08
N ASP A 72 14.79 -14.82 -8.89
CA ASP A 72 14.63 -15.73 -10.02
C ASP A 72 13.32 -15.39 -10.76
N PRO A 73 13.37 -15.04 -12.07
CA PRO A 73 12.19 -14.76 -12.86
C PRO A 73 11.11 -15.86 -12.87
N ALA A 74 11.46 -17.10 -12.52
CA ALA A 74 10.52 -18.21 -12.44
C ALA A 74 9.77 -18.31 -11.09
N GLU A 75 10.25 -17.64 -10.04
CA GLU A 75 9.73 -17.81 -8.67
C GLU A 75 8.98 -16.58 -8.13
N PHE A 76 8.91 -15.48 -8.89
CA PHE A 76 8.24 -14.26 -8.44
C PHE A 76 7.01 -13.93 -9.30
N ALA A 77 5.97 -13.35 -8.72
CA ALA A 77 4.81 -12.86 -9.47
C ALA A 77 4.95 -11.36 -9.74
N LEU A 78 4.59 -10.92 -10.94
CA LEU A 78 4.67 -9.53 -11.38
C LEU A 78 3.29 -9.05 -11.83
N ALA A 79 2.88 -7.89 -11.35
CA ALA A 79 1.77 -7.13 -11.89
C ALA A 79 2.25 -5.72 -12.20
N GLU A 80 2.35 -5.39 -13.49
CA GLU A 80 2.79 -4.09 -13.97
C GLU A 80 1.64 -3.39 -14.67
N GLU A 81 1.32 -2.19 -14.21
CA GLU A 81 0.28 -1.34 -14.79
C GLU A 81 0.72 0.14 -14.81
N ARG A 82 -0.18 1.01 -15.27
CA ARG A 82 0.08 2.46 -15.39
C ARG A 82 0.38 3.17 -14.05
N SER A 83 -0.16 2.65 -12.95
CA SER A 83 -0.05 3.28 -11.62
C SER A 83 1.19 2.80 -10.89
N CYS A 84 1.45 1.49 -10.92
CA CYS A 84 2.48 0.85 -10.13
C CYS A 84 3.10 -0.37 -10.83
N VAL A 85 4.31 -0.70 -10.40
CA VAL A 85 4.92 -2.00 -10.64
C VAL A 85 4.94 -2.76 -9.33
N ASN A 86 4.13 -3.81 -9.24
CA ASN A 86 4.02 -4.65 -8.06
C ASN A 86 4.68 -5.99 -8.31
N ALA A 87 5.37 -6.51 -7.31
CA ALA A 87 5.90 -7.86 -7.35
C ALA A 87 5.67 -8.56 -6.02
N LEU A 88 5.33 -9.85 -6.08
CA LEU A 88 5.34 -10.75 -4.94
C LEU A 88 6.57 -11.64 -5.07
N ILE A 89 7.49 -11.52 -4.11
CA ILE A 89 8.80 -12.16 -4.20
C ILE A 89 9.03 -13.01 -2.94
N PRO A 90 9.27 -14.33 -3.08
CA PRO A 90 9.65 -15.18 -1.97
C PRO A 90 11.00 -14.74 -1.37
N ARG A 91 11.01 -14.44 -0.07
CA ARG A 91 12.19 -14.05 0.69
C ARG A 91 12.13 -14.71 2.07
N ASN A 92 13.05 -15.64 2.33
CA ASN A 92 13.17 -16.32 3.62
C ASN A 92 11.84 -16.96 4.13
N GLY A 93 11.06 -17.54 3.21
CA GLY A 93 9.76 -18.16 3.54
C GLY A 93 8.59 -17.18 3.65
N ILE A 94 8.79 -15.90 3.29
CA ILE A 94 7.76 -14.87 3.25
C ILE A 94 7.56 -14.40 1.81
N GLU A 95 6.32 -14.44 1.33
CA GLU A 95 5.91 -13.83 0.06
C GLU A 95 5.86 -12.30 0.25
N THR A 96 6.96 -11.63 -0.04
CA THR A 96 7.12 -10.20 0.25
C THR A 96 6.59 -9.35 -0.90
N VAL A 97 5.72 -8.39 -0.60
CA VAL A 97 5.23 -7.41 -1.56
C VAL A 97 6.29 -6.34 -1.80
N TYR A 98 6.54 -6.05 -3.07
CA TYR A 98 7.30 -4.90 -3.51
C TYR A 98 6.39 -4.02 -4.35
N ILE A 99 6.35 -2.73 -4.02
CA ILE A 99 5.64 -1.71 -4.80
C ILE A 99 6.67 -0.70 -5.28
N ASN A 100 6.75 -0.50 -6.59
CA ASN A 100 7.70 0.41 -7.25
C ASN A 100 9.16 0.21 -6.77
N GLY A 101 9.56 -1.06 -6.63
CA GLY A 101 10.92 -1.44 -6.22
C GLY A 101 11.15 -1.47 -4.71
N SER A 102 10.22 -0.99 -3.87
CA SER A 102 10.38 -0.93 -2.42
C SER A 102 9.60 -2.03 -1.71
N SER A 103 10.27 -2.75 -0.81
CA SER A 103 9.64 -3.79 0.01
C SER A 103 8.64 -3.19 1.01
N GLN A 104 7.48 -3.83 1.13
CA GLN A 104 6.45 -3.53 2.12
C GLN A 104 6.41 -4.68 3.16
N ASN A 105 5.21 -5.19 3.47
CA ASN A 105 5.02 -6.42 4.23
C ASN A 105 4.83 -7.64 3.31
N GLY A 106 4.47 -8.79 3.86
CA GLY A 106 4.32 -10.03 3.09
C GLY A 106 3.39 -11.04 3.75
N TYR A 107 3.28 -12.21 3.14
CA TYR A 107 2.52 -13.35 3.65
C TYR A 107 3.47 -14.47 4.13
N PRO A 108 3.22 -15.16 5.26
CA PRO A 108 2.09 -15.02 6.18
C PRO A 108 1.94 -13.63 6.80
N TYR A 109 0.71 -13.22 7.11
CA TYR A 109 0.43 -11.89 7.66
C TYR A 109 1.13 -11.68 9.01
N ASP A 110 1.68 -10.48 9.21
CA ASP A 110 2.25 -10.08 10.50
C ASP A 110 1.19 -9.49 11.44
N GLU A 111 1.45 -9.57 12.74
CA GLU A 111 0.53 -9.04 13.76
C GLU A 111 0.37 -7.52 13.70
N TYR A 112 1.34 -6.78 13.16
CA TYR A 112 1.33 -5.32 13.19
C TYR A 112 0.25 -4.74 12.27
N HIS A 113 0.25 -5.13 10.99
CA HIS A 113 -0.77 -4.68 10.04
C HIS A 113 -2.14 -5.27 10.37
N LEU A 114 -2.19 -6.52 10.85
CA LEU A 114 -3.42 -7.10 11.40
C LEU A 114 -4.00 -6.22 12.51
N LEU A 115 -3.18 -5.77 13.47
CA LEU A 115 -3.63 -4.93 14.60
C LEU A 115 -4.07 -3.53 14.15
N ILE A 116 -3.49 -2.95 13.09
CA ILE A 116 -3.94 -1.67 12.54
C ILE A 116 -5.40 -1.75 12.09
N GLY A 117 -5.81 -2.86 11.46
CA GLY A 117 -7.20 -3.10 11.07
C GLY A 117 -8.10 -3.59 12.21
N LEU A 118 -7.61 -4.56 12.98
CA LEU A 118 -8.38 -5.28 14.00
C LEU A 118 -8.64 -4.43 15.24
N LEU A 119 -7.63 -3.76 15.78
CA LEU A 119 -7.76 -3.07 17.06
C LEU A 119 -8.83 -1.96 17.05
N PRO A 120 -8.90 -1.03 16.08
CA PRO A 120 -9.98 -0.04 16.06
C PRO A 120 -11.37 -0.68 16.00
N ALA A 121 -11.53 -1.80 15.29
CA ALA A 121 -12.79 -2.55 15.26
C ALA A 121 -13.17 -3.06 16.65
N LEU A 122 -12.21 -3.65 17.37
CA LEU A 122 -12.43 -4.12 18.73
C LEU A 122 -12.63 -3.00 19.76
N LEU A 123 -12.03 -1.82 19.57
CA LEU A 123 -12.19 -0.66 20.44
C LEU A 123 -13.58 -0.02 20.27
N HIS A 124 -14.02 0.16 19.03
CA HIS A 124 -15.29 0.84 18.74
C HIS A 124 -16.49 0.07 19.34
N PRO A 125 -17.43 0.74 20.02
CA PRO A 125 -18.51 0.08 20.75
C PRO A 125 -19.48 -0.68 19.83
N GLY A 126 -19.66 -0.23 18.59
CA GLY A 126 -20.48 -0.90 17.58
C GLY A 126 -20.20 -0.38 16.18
N PRO A 127 -19.04 -0.70 15.58
CA PRO A 127 -18.72 -0.26 14.23
C PRO A 127 -19.56 -1.06 13.23
N GLU A 128 -20.14 -0.38 12.25
CA GLU A 128 -20.92 -0.99 11.17
C GLU A 128 -20.28 -0.75 9.79
N ARG A 129 -19.63 0.40 9.57
CA ARG A 129 -19.00 0.73 8.30
C ARG A 129 -17.53 1.13 8.46
N GLY A 130 -16.67 0.45 7.71
CA GLY A 130 -15.22 0.63 7.75
C GLY A 130 -14.66 1.03 6.38
N MET A 131 -13.49 1.65 6.39
CA MET A 131 -12.68 1.88 5.20
C MET A 131 -11.24 1.47 5.50
N ALA A 132 -10.65 0.67 4.62
CA ALA A 132 -9.22 0.40 4.59
C ALA A 132 -8.59 1.14 3.40
N LEU A 133 -7.85 2.21 3.67
CA LEU A 133 -7.08 2.92 2.66
C LEU A 133 -5.73 2.23 2.49
N GLY A 134 -5.57 1.51 1.39
CA GLY A 134 -4.49 0.57 1.11
C GLY A 134 -4.91 -0.88 1.30
N LEU A 135 -4.61 -1.73 0.30
CA LEU A 135 -4.80 -3.18 0.36
C LEU A 135 -3.48 -3.86 0.77
N GLY A 136 -2.38 -3.52 0.10
CA GLY A 136 -1.08 -4.18 0.32
C GLY A 136 -1.20 -5.71 0.18
N ILE A 137 -0.64 -6.48 1.13
CA ILE A 137 -0.81 -7.94 1.15
C ILE A 137 -2.20 -8.39 1.67
N GLY A 138 -3.05 -7.47 2.14
CA GLY A 138 -4.41 -7.75 2.64
C GLY A 138 -4.54 -7.91 4.16
N ALA A 139 -3.44 -7.84 4.92
CA ALA A 139 -3.45 -8.04 6.37
C ALA A 139 -4.39 -7.06 7.13
N THR A 140 -4.33 -5.77 6.80
CA THR A 140 -5.14 -4.72 7.46
C THR A 140 -6.64 -4.88 7.19
N PRO A 141 -7.13 -4.97 5.94
CA PRO A 141 -8.54 -5.21 5.69
C PRO A 141 -9.01 -6.58 6.20
N PHE A 142 -8.17 -7.62 6.20
CA PHE A 142 -8.50 -8.91 6.83
C PHE A 142 -8.68 -8.79 8.35
N GLY A 143 -7.78 -8.06 9.02
CA GLY A 143 -7.87 -7.78 10.45
C GLY A 143 -9.13 -6.98 10.80
N MET A 144 -9.48 -5.98 9.98
CA MET A 144 -10.72 -5.22 10.11
C MET A 144 -11.96 -6.12 9.93
N ALA A 145 -12.00 -6.91 8.86
CA ALA A 145 -13.13 -7.79 8.54
C ALA A 145 -13.34 -8.92 9.56
N ALA A 146 -12.36 -9.20 10.41
CA ALA A 146 -12.51 -10.18 11.48
C ALA A 146 -13.64 -9.84 12.48
N ASP A 147 -13.96 -8.56 12.66
CA ASP A 147 -15.11 -8.14 13.45
C ASP A 147 -16.41 -8.22 12.61
N GLN A 148 -17.31 -9.11 13.00
CA GLN A 148 -18.57 -9.36 12.28
C GLN A 148 -19.61 -8.23 12.45
N ARG A 149 -19.33 -7.23 13.31
CA ARG A 149 -20.19 -6.04 13.45
C ARG A 149 -20.05 -5.10 12.26
N LEU A 150 -18.86 -5.05 11.65
CA LEU A 150 -18.65 -4.35 10.39
C LEU A 150 -19.38 -5.09 9.26
N ARG A 151 -20.31 -4.41 8.61
CA ARG A 151 -21.16 -4.94 7.53
C ARG A 151 -20.72 -4.47 6.15
N GLU A 152 -20.03 -3.34 6.09
CA GLU A 152 -19.51 -2.73 4.85
C GLU A 152 -18.08 -2.27 5.10
N ILE A 153 -17.15 -2.68 4.25
CA ILE A 153 -15.73 -2.36 4.32
C ILE A 153 -15.25 -1.96 2.93
N ASP A 154 -15.01 -0.67 2.74
CA ASP A 154 -14.44 -0.15 1.49
C ASP A 154 -12.91 -0.28 1.56
N THR A 155 -12.29 -1.10 0.72
CA THR A 155 -10.84 -1.22 0.62
C THR A 155 -10.34 -0.57 -0.67
N ILE A 156 -9.67 0.57 -0.55
CA ILE A 156 -9.26 1.39 -1.70
C ILE A 156 -7.76 1.24 -1.95
N GLU A 157 -7.39 0.69 -3.10
CA GLU A 157 -6.00 0.43 -3.50
C GLU A 157 -5.64 1.21 -4.77
N ILE A 158 -4.53 1.94 -4.73
CA ILE A 158 -4.07 2.76 -5.86
C ILE A 158 -3.35 1.92 -6.92
N CYS A 159 -2.70 0.84 -6.49
CA CYS A 159 -1.97 -0.10 -7.32
C CYS A 159 -2.85 -1.34 -7.61
N GLY A 160 -3.77 -1.24 -8.57
CA GLY A 160 -4.75 -2.27 -8.91
C GLY A 160 -4.17 -3.65 -9.23
N GLY A 161 -2.95 -3.70 -9.78
CA GLY A 161 -2.22 -4.97 -9.99
C GLY A 161 -1.96 -5.76 -8.69
N GLN A 162 -2.11 -5.14 -7.53
CA GLN A 162 -2.02 -5.83 -6.23
C GLN A 162 -3.14 -6.87 -6.06
N ILE A 163 -4.33 -6.62 -6.64
CA ILE A 163 -5.46 -7.55 -6.59
C ILE A 163 -5.10 -8.85 -7.33
N ASP A 164 -4.53 -8.75 -8.53
CA ASP A 164 -4.07 -9.90 -9.31
C ASP A 164 -3.04 -10.75 -8.54
N LEU A 165 -2.13 -10.10 -7.80
CA LEU A 165 -1.14 -10.79 -6.96
C LEU A 165 -1.80 -11.52 -5.78
N LEU A 166 -2.82 -10.94 -5.16
CA LEU A 166 -3.56 -11.58 -4.07
C LEU A 166 -4.43 -12.74 -4.56
N GLU A 167 -5.04 -12.64 -5.74
CA GLU A 167 -5.76 -13.75 -6.37
C GLU A 167 -4.81 -14.94 -6.61
N GLY A 168 -3.60 -14.67 -7.12
CA GLY A 168 -2.55 -15.68 -7.29
C GLY A 168 -2.09 -16.30 -5.96
N LEU A 169 -1.94 -15.48 -4.92
CA LEU A 169 -1.58 -15.95 -3.58
C LEU A 169 -2.69 -16.82 -2.95
N ALA A 170 -3.95 -16.41 -3.09
CA ALA A 170 -5.11 -17.19 -2.65
C ALA A 170 -5.18 -18.54 -3.37
N ALA A 171 -5.01 -18.54 -4.70
CA ALA A 171 -4.96 -19.75 -5.51
C ALA A 171 -3.79 -20.67 -5.16
N SER A 172 -2.70 -20.11 -4.64
CA SER A 172 -1.51 -20.85 -4.17
C SER A 172 -1.63 -21.37 -2.74
N GLY A 173 -2.79 -21.21 -2.09
CA GLY A 173 -3.11 -21.83 -0.81
C GLY A 173 -3.00 -20.91 0.41
N SER A 174 -3.14 -19.58 0.25
CA SER A 174 -3.30 -18.66 1.38
C SER A 174 -4.78 -18.58 1.82
N PRO A 175 -5.20 -19.26 2.91
CA PRO A 175 -6.60 -19.25 3.34
C PRO A 175 -7.05 -17.88 3.84
N GLU A 176 -6.19 -17.09 4.46
CA GLU A 176 -6.53 -15.74 4.93
C GLU A 176 -6.82 -14.79 3.75
N THR A 177 -5.95 -14.82 2.72
CA THR A 177 -6.16 -14.02 1.50
C THR A 177 -7.41 -14.48 0.76
N ALA A 178 -7.61 -15.80 0.63
CA ALA A 178 -8.81 -16.35 0.00
C ALA A 178 -10.09 -15.94 0.77
N ALA A 179 -10.05 -15.94 2.10
CA ALA A 179 -11.17 -15.53 2.92
C ALA A 179 -11.45 -14.01 2.83
N LEU A 180 -10.42 -13.17 2.72
CA LEU A 180 -10.58 -11.74 2.48
C LEU A 180 -11.25 -11.47 1.13
N LEU A 181 -10.73 -12.06 0.05
CA LEU A 181 -11.25 -11.85 -1.32
C LEU A 181 -12.67 -12.40 -1.51
N ALA A 182 -13.11 -13.34 -0.67
CA ALA A 182 -14.44 -13.94 -0.73
C ALA A 182 -15.46 -13.30 0.24
N ASP A 183 -15.04 -12.34 1.08
CA ASP A 183 -15.94 -11.70 2.05
C ASP A 183 -16.81 -10.65 1.36
N GLU A 184 -18.11 -10.92 1.22
CA GLU A 184 -19.07 -10.02 0.55
C GLU A 184 -19.22 -8.65 1.22
N ARG A 185 -18.72 -8.50 2.45
CA ARG A 185 -18.71 -7.21 3.17
C ARG A 185 -17.54 -6.31 2.74
N VAL A 186 -16.53 -6.87 2.08
CA VAL A 186 -15.32 -6.17 1.67
C VAL A 186 -15.42 -5.83 0.18
N ASP A 187 -15.60 -4.56 -0.13
CA ASP A 187 -15.54 -4.04 -1.50
C ASP A 187 -14.14 -3.53 -1.79
N ILE A 188 -13.39 -4.22 -2.66
CA ILE A 188 -12.04 -3.84 -3.05
C ILE A 188 -12.11 -3.06 -4.35
N ALA A 189 -11.80 -1.77 -4.30
CA ALA A 189 -11.82 -0.88 -5.45
C ALA A 189 -10.43 -0.32 -5.78
N VAL A 190 -10.14 -0.23 -7.09
CA VAL A 190 -8.93 0.42 -7.58
C VAL A 190 -9.18 1.92 -7.69
N GLY A 191 -8.45 2.72 -6.91
CA GLY A 191 -8.66 4.17 -6.87
C GLY A 191 -7.71 4.91 -5.95
N ASP A 192 -7.80 6.24 -5.98
CA ASP A 192 -7.10 7.09 -5.02
C ASP A 192 -7.98 7.23 -3.76
N GLY A 193 -7.50 6.76 -2.62
CA GLY A 193 -8.27 6.80 -1.37
C GLY A 193 -8.62 8.20 -0.88
N ARG A 194 -7.82 9.21 -1.24
CA ARG A 194 -8.14 10.61 -0.94
C ARG A 194 -9.26 11.12 -1.86
N GLU A 195 -9.24 10.75 -3.13
CA GLU A 195 -10.33 11.06 -4.06
C GLU A 195 -11.64 10.38 -3.62
N HIS A 196 -11.57 9.11 -3.20
CA HIS A 196 -12.72 8.39 -2.64
C HIS A 196 -13.32 9.13 -1.43
N LEU A 197 -12.48 9.62 -0.52
CA LEU A 197 -12.93 10.44 0.63
C LEU A 197 -13.47 11.82 0.23
N LEU A 198 -13.13 12.35 -0.95
CA LEU A 198 -13.71 13.60 -1.46
C LEU A 198 -15.10 13.38 -2.08
N GLY A 199 -15.41 12.17 -2.56
CA GLY A 199 -16.71 11.82 -3.13
C GLY A 199 -17.87 11.93 -2.14
N ASP A 200 -19.10 12.09 -2.62
CA ASP A 200 -20.28 12.10 -1.75
C ASP A 200 -20.54 10.69 -1.18
N GLY A 201 -20.78 10.58 0.13
CA GLY A 201 -20.93 9.29 0.79
C GLY A 201 -21.28 9.41 2.27
N ALA A 202 -21.67 8.28 2.87
CA ALA A 202 -21.90 8.18 4.31
C ALA A 202 -20.57 8.22 5.08
N ASP A 203 -20.65 8.59 6.36
CA ASP A 203 -19.50 8.59 7.25
C ASP A 203 -19.09 7.15 7.64
N TYR A 204 -17.83 6.98 8.03
CA TYR A 204 -17.24 5.72 8.46
C TYR A 204 -17.07 5.69 9.99
N ASP A 205 -17.34 4.54 10.62
CA ASP A 205 -17.00 4.33 12.02
C ASP A 205 -15.49 4.15 12.19
N ILE A 206 -14.84 3.55 11.17
CA ILE A 206 -13.41 3.25 11.20
C ILE A 206 -12.81 3.56 9.84
N ILE A 207 -11.75 4.36 9.82
CA ILE A 207 -10.89 4.52 8.66
C ILE A 207 -9.50 4.05 9.06
N THR A 208 -8.93 3.08 8.35
CA THR A 208 -7.50 2.76 8.46
C THR A 208 -6.75 3.39 7.30
N VAL A 209 -5.57 3.92 7.58
CA VAL A 209 -4.65 4.39 6.54
C VAL A 209 -3.37 3.60 6.70
N ASP A 210 -3.21 2.60 5.85
CA ASP A 210 -2.09 1.68 5.89
C ASP A 210 -1.52 1.50 4.48
N THR A 211 -0.92 2.59 4.01
CA THR A 211 -0.41 2.73 2.65
C THR A 211 1.10 2.70 2.59
N LEU A 212 1.62 2.96 1.39
CA LEU A 212 3.02 3.23 1.13
C LEU A 212 3.64 4.23 2.13
N ARG A 213 4.92 4.01 2.38
CA ARG A 213 5.77 4.88 3.21
C ARG A 213 5.66 6.35 2.76
N PRO A 214 5.68 7.33 3.68
CA PRO A 214 5.56 8.74 3.31
C PRO A 214 6.67 9.21 2.38
N GLN A 215 7.84 8.54 2.36
CA GLN A 215 8.94 8.85 1.45
C GLN A 215 8.65 8.45 -0.01
N SER A 216 7.64 7.64 -0.26
CA SER A 216 7.17 7.30 -1.60
C SER A 216 6.48 8.50 -2.24
N GLY A 217 6.62 8.64 -3.56
CA GLY A 217 6.00 9.73 -4.30
C GLY A 217 4.48 9.78 -4.09
N TYR A 218 3.97 10.98 -3.84
CA TYR A 218 2.61 11.36 -3.50
C TYR A 218 2.04 10.77 -2.20
N SER A 219 2.75 9.84 -1.55
CA SER A 219 2.27 9.20 -0.31
C SER A 219 2.36 10.12 0.91
N GLY A 220 3.22 11.14 0.87
CA GLY A 220 3.30 12.18 1.91
C GLY A 220 1.99 12.97 2.08
N ASN A 221 1.15 13.04 1.04
CA ASN A 221 -0.16 13.70 1.08
C ASN A 221 -1.21 12.94 1.90
N LEU A 222 -0.93 11.71 2.34
CA LEU A 222 -1.77 10.94 3.26
C LEU A 222 -1.37 11.14 4.74
N TYR A 223 -0.44 12.06 4.99
CA TYR A 223 0.04 12.41 6.33
C TYR A 223 -0.02 13.92 6.61
N SER A 224 -0.73 14.69 5.77
CA SER A 224 -0.86 16.13 5.87
C SER A 224 -2.02 16.56 6.78
N VAL A 225 -1.97 17.80 7.27
CA VAL A 225 -3.09 18.41 8.01
C VAL A 225 -4.38 18.35 7.18
N GLU A 226 -4.29 18.71 5.89
CA GLU A 226 -5.45 18.78 5.00
C GLU A 226 -6.07 17.40 4.75
N PHE A 227 -5.25 16.34 4.70
CA PHE A 227 -5.74 14.97 4.63
C PHE A 227 -6.42 14.53 5.92
N TYR A 228 -5.84 14.83 7.08
CA TYR A 228 -6.48 14.50 8.35
C TYR A 228 -7.80 15.26 8.56
N ASP A 229 -7.89 16.52 8.13
CA ASP A 229 -9.15 17.27 8.13
C ASP A 229 -10.19 16.62 7.22
N LEU A 230 -9.80 16.10 6.06
CA LEU A 230 -10.67 15.34 5.16
C LEU A 230 -11.15 14.02 5.81
N VAL A 231 -10.24 13.22 6.36
CA VAL A 231 -10.58 11.99 7.08
C VAL A 231 -11.56 12.28 8.21
N ARG A 232 -11.28 13.31 9.02
CA ARG A 232 -12.13 13.73 10.14
C ARG A 232 -13.53 14.13 9.67
N SER A 233 -13.66 14.77 8.50
CA SER A 233 -14.96 15.12 7.91
C SER A 233 -15.76 13.93 7.39
N ARG A 234 -15.17 12.72 7.35
CA ARG A 234 -15.79 11.46 6.91
C ARG A 234 -15.89 10.43 8.02
N LEU A 235 -15.51 10.77 9.25
CA LEU A 235 -15.72 9.91 10.40
C LEU A 235 -17.10 10.20 11.01
N ALA A 236 -17.81 9.13 11.34
CA ALA A 236 -19.07 9.22 12.07
C ALA A 236 -18.81 9.72 13.50
N ASP A 237 -19.87 10.08 14.22
CA ASP A 237 -19.76 10.43 15.64
C ASP A 237 -19.14 9.27 16.44
N GLY A 238 -17.99 9.52 17.07
CA GLY A 238 -17.23 8.48 17.78
C GLY A 238 -16.32 7.63 16.88
N GLY A 239 -16.29 7.91 15.58
CA GLY A 239 -15.47 7.23 14.60
C GLY A 239 -13.97 7.41 14.85
N MET A 240 -13.18 6.48 14.33
CA MET A 240 -11.75 6.37 14.61
C MET A 240 -10.93 6.28 13.32
N LEU A 241 -9.85 7.05 13.26
CA LEU A 241 -8.74 6.83 12.34
C LEU A 241 -7.72 5.89 12.99
N ALA A 242 -7.22 4.89 12.27
CA ALA A 242 -6.05 4.11 12.67
C ALA A 242 -4.96 4.18 11.60
N GLN A 243 -3.74 4.55 11.98
CA GLN A 243 -2.63 4.74 11.05
C GLN A 243 -1.29 4.49 11.75
N TRP A 244 -0.34 3.87 11.06
CA TRP A 244 1.02 3.77 11.57
C TRP A 244 1.73 5.13 11.58
N ALA A 245 2.62 5.38 12.54
CA ALA A 245 3.32 6.67 12.67
C ALA A 245 4.76 6.59 12.13
N PRO A 246 5.02 6.87 10.83
CA PRO A 246 6.33 6.67 10.22
C PRO A 246 7.43 7.61 10.71
N THR A 247 7.05 8.82 11.13
CA THR A 247 8.00 9.90 11.44
C THR A 247 7.49 10.74 12.63
N PRO A 248 8.38 11.43 13.37
CA PRO A 248 7.97 12.39 14.38
C PRO A 248 7.07 13.51 13.84
N ARG A 249 7.26 13.88 12.57
CA ARG A 249 6.44 14.91 11.90
C ARG A 249 5.04 14.42 11.58
N ALA A 250 4.88 13.19 11.06
CA ALA A 250 3.58 12.59 10.82
C ALA A 250 2.80 12.45 12.14
N LEU A 251 3.47 11.96 13.19
CA LEU A 251 2.93 11.90 14.56
C LEU A 251 2.47 13.28 15.06
N GLU A 252 3.31 14.30 14.95
CA GLU A 252 2.95 15.66 15.37
C GLU A 252 1.80 16.25 14.53
N THR A 253 1.77 15.96 13.23
CA THR A 253 0.71 16.43 12.32
C THR A 253 -0.64 15.80 12.69
N LEU A 254 -0.67 14.49 12.94
CA LEU A 254 -1.87 13.77 13.35
C LEU A 254 -2.36 14.21 14.75
N THR A 255 -1.46 14.28 15.74
CA THR A 255 -1.80 14.73 17.11
C THR A 255 -2.27 16.17 17.21
N ARG A 256 -1.97 17.01 16.21
CA ARG A 256 -2.53 18.36 16.12
C ARG A 256 -3.85 18.42 15.36
N SER A 257 -4.17 17.42 14.56
CA SER A 257 -5.39 17.37 13.74
C SER A 257 -6.57 16.71 14.47
N PHE A 258 -6.29 15.79 15.40
CA PHE A 258 -7.32 15.13 16.23
C PHE A 258 -7.24 15.55 17.70
N ALA A 259 -8.40 15.58 18.37
CA ALA A 259 -8.50 15.94 19.79
C ALA A 259 -8.00 14.82 20.72
N HIS A 260 -8.28 13.57 20.36
CA HIS A 260 -7.91 12.39 21.14
C HIS A 260 -7.05 11.46 20.29
N VAL A 261 -5.81 11.22 20.72
CA VAL A 261 -4.90 10.29 20.04
C VAL A 261 -4.31 9.34 21.06
N VAL A 262 -4.35 8.05 20.75
CA VAL A 262 -3.80 6.98 21.56
C VAL A 262 -2.78 6.22 20.75
N GLN A 263 -1.56 6.09 21.28
CA GLN A 263 -0.51 5.30 20.69
C GLN A 263 -0.51 3.87 21.25
N PHE A 264 -0.38 2.92 20.34
CA PHE A 264 -0.19 1.51 20.63
C PHE A 264 1.16 1.07 20.07
N THR A 265 1.97 0.39 20.89
CA THR A 265 3.29 -0.09 20.51
C THR A 265 3.27 -1.62 20.43
N VAL A 266 3.65 -2.19 19.29
CA VAL A 266 3.69 -3.65 19.08
C VAL A 266 5.11 -4.16 19.36
N PRO A 267 5.36 -4.83 20.49
CA PRO A 267 6.73 -5.18 20.90
C PRO A 267 7.41 -6.19 19.97
N THR A 268 6.63 -7.14 19.47
CA THR A 268 7.09 -8.21 18.55
C THR A 268 7.44 -7.69 17.16
N TYR A 269 6.98 -6.49 16.81
CA TYR A 269 7.28 -5.82 15.54
C TYR A 269 8.21 -4.63 15.74
N PHE A 270 9.43 -4.88 16.23
CA PHE A 270 10.46 -3.86 16.46
C PHE A 270 10.04 -2.68 17.36
N ASN A 271 9.09 -2.89 18.28
CA ASN A 271 8.44 -1.82 19.05
C ASN A 271 7.83 -0.71 18.16
N SER A 272 7.27 -1.10 17.01
CA SER A 272 6.68 -0.14 16.07
C SER A 272 5.36 0.40 16.62
N PRO A 273 5.14 1.74 16.57
CA PRO A 273 3.92 2.35 17.02
C PRO A 273 2.91 2.55 15.88
N PHE A 274 1.64 2.32 16.18
CA PHE A 274 0.53 2.87 15.42
C PHE A 274 -0.39 3.69 16.32
N LEU A 275 -1.18 4.55 15.70
CA LEU A 275 -2.02 5.53 16.36
C LEU A 275 -3.48 5.21 16.07
N VAL A 276 -4.31 5.39 17.09
CA VAL A 276 -5.76 5.50 16.94
C VAL A 276 -6.14 6.93 17.32
N ALA A 277 -6.90 7.61 16.46
CA ALA A 277 -7.27 9.01 16.62
C ALA A 277 -8.77 9.22 16.43
N SER A 278 -9.36 10.14 17.19
CA SER A 278 -10.79 10.48 17.12
C SER A 278 -11.03 11.91 17.64
N ASP A 279 -12.18 12.48 17.26
CA ASP A 279 -12.71 13.70 17.87
C ASP A 279 -13.43 13.42 19.20
N SER A 280 -13.68 12.16 19.54
CA SER A 280 -14.23 11.71 20.81
C SER A 280 -13.20 10.92 21.64
N PRO A 281 -13.35 10.84 22.99
CA PRO A 281 -12.48 10.01 23.81
C PRO A 281 -12.50 8.55 23.35
N ILE A 282 -11.31 7.98 23.11
CA ILE A 282 -11.15 6.60 22.64
C ILE A 282 -11.33 5.65 23.84
N PRO A 283 -12.35 4.78 23.86
CA PRO A 283 -12.55 3.85 24.95
C PRO A 283 -11.49 2.75 24.93
N PHE A 284 -10.94 2.42 26.10
CA PHE A 284 -10.07 1.25 26.26
C PHE A 284 -10.56 0.41 27.43
N ASP A 285 -11.51 -0.48 27.16
CA ASP A 285 -11.92 -1.53 28.09
C ASP A 285 -11.34 -2.87 27.63
N ARG A 286 -10.24 -3.27 28.27
CA ARG A 286 -9.52 -4.51 27.96
C ARG A 286 -10.44 -5.73 28.02
N ALA A 287 -11.37 -5.79 28.97
CA ALA A 287 -12.25 -6.95 29.12
C ALA A 287 -13.16 -7.10 27.89
N SER A 288 -13.79 -6.01 27.44
CA SER A 288 -14.58 -5.98 26.21
C SER A 288 -13.76 -6.30 24.98
N ILE A 289 -12.53 -5.77 24.85
CA ILE A 289 -11.66 -6.02 23.68
C ILE A 289 -11.29 -7.50 23.61
N VAL A 290 -10.88 -8.13 24.73
CA VAL A 290 -10.56 -9.56 24.79
C VAL A 290 -11.79 -10.41 24.45
N GLN A 291 -12.97 -10.03 24.95
CA GLN A 291 -14.22 -10.73 24.63
C GLN A 291 -14.53 -10.65 23.13
N ARG A 292 -14.42 -9.45 22.54
CA ARG A 292 -14.66 -9.21 21.11
C ARG A 292 -13.66 -9.96 20.24
N LEU A 293 -12.37 -9.98 20.62
CA LEU A 293 -11.35 -10.79 19.94
C LEU A 293 -11.75 -12.27 19.91
N GLY A 294 -12.21 -12.82 21.04
CA GLY A 294 -12.69 -14.20 21.10
C GLY A 294 -13.88 -14.49 20.19
N ALA A 295 -14.74 -13.49 19.93
CA ALA A 295 -15.89 -13.61 19.04
C ALA A 295 -15.53 -13.59 17.54
N THR A 296 -14.33 -13.12 17.17
CA THR A 296 -13.88 -13.07 15.76
C THR A 296 -13.61 -14.46 15.16
N GLY A 297 -13.32 -15.46 16.00
CA GLY A 297 -12.92 -16.79 15.54
C GLY A 297 -11.54 -16.85 14.87
N LEU A 298 -10.73 -15.78 14.96
CA LEU A 298 -9.42 -15.70 14.32
C LEU A 298 -8.47 -16.83 14.74
N SER A 299 -8.55 -17.31 15.97
CA SER A 299 -7.71 -18.40 16.49
C SER A 299 -7.74 -19.69 15.67
N GLY A 300 -8.82 -19.95 14.92
CA GLY A 300 -8.96 -21.11 14.04
C GLY A 300 -8.74 -20.81 12.55
N ARG A 301 -8.47 -19.56 12.20
CA ARG A 301 -8.42 -19.07 10.80
C ARG A 301 -7.08 -18.48 10.38
N MET A 302 -6.11 -18.40 11.30
CA MET A 302 -4.81 -17.79 11.04
C MET A 302 -3.68 -18.60 11.68
N ASP A 303 -2.44 -18.28 11.31
CA ASP A 303 -1.25 -18.87 11.95
C ASP A 303 -1.31 -18.74 13.50
N PRO A 304 -1.13 -19.85 14.24
CA PRO A 304 -1.23 -19.84 15.70
C PRO A 304 -0.22 -18.94 16.41
N ASN A 305 0.98 -18.73 15.85
CA ASN A 305 1.98 -17.86 16.45
C ASN A 305 1.58 -16.39 16.29
N VAL A 306 1.09 -16.02 15.10
CA VAL A 306 0.59 -14.67 14.84
C VAL A 306 -0.64 -14.37 15.71
N TYR A 307 -1.59 -15.31 15.81
CA TYR A 307 -2.72 -15.16 16.75
C TYR A 307 -2.23 -15.02 18.20
N GLY A 308 -1.24 -15.82 18.60
CA GLY A 308 -0.63 -15.73 19.93
C GLY A 308 -0.08 -14.34 20.24
N HIS A 309 0.61 -13.70 19.28
CA HIS A 309 1.09 -12.33 19.42
C HIS A 309 -0.06 -11.32 19.53
N VAL A 310 -1.12 -11.45 18.70
CA VAL A 310 -2.31 -10.59 18.75
C VAL A 310 -3.03 -10.71 20.10
N ASP A 311 -3.28 -11.94 20.57
CA ASP A 311 -3.93 -12.20 21.86
C ASP A 311 -3.08 -11.68 23.02
N GLN A 312 -1.77 -11.92 23.00
CA GLN A 312 -0.84 -11.37 23.99
C GLN A 312 -0.86 -9.83 23.97
N PHE A 313 -0.85 -9.22 22.80
CA PHE A 313 -0.91 -7.77 22.65
C PHE A 313 -2.20 -7.22 23.25
N VAL A 314 -3.37 -7.73 22.90
CA VAL A 314 -4.66 -7.24 23.44
C VAL A 314 -4.72 -7.37 24.97
N ARG A 315 -4.11 -8.43 25.54
CA ARG A 315 -4.07 -8.66 26.99
C ARG A 315 -3.07 -7.79 27.74
N THR A 316 -1.98 -7.38 27.10
CA THR A 316 -0.85 -6.72 27.79
C THR A 316 -0.59 -5.28 27.34
N ALA A 317 -1.12 -4.85 26.19
CA ALA A 317 -0.89 -3.52 25.65
C ALA A 317 -1.30 -2.43 26.64
N GLU A 318 -0.41 -1.49 26.90
CA GLU A 318 -0.64 -0.29 27.69
C GLU A 318 -0.70 0.91 26.73
N PRO A 319 -1.90 1.32 26.29
CA PRO A 319 -2.02 2.48 25.40
C PRO A 319 -1.49 3.75 26.05
N VAL A 320 -0.82 4.58 25.25
CA VAL A 320 -0.34 5.89 25.69
C VAL A 320 -1.21 6.97 25.06
N ALA A 321 -2.02 7.64 25.88
CA ALA A 321 -2.75 8.83 25.42
C ALA A 321 -1.77 9.97 25.14
N LEU A 322 -1.77 10.47 23.91
CA LEU A 322 -0.91 11.56 23.49
C LEU A 322 -1.61 12.89 23.74
N THR A 323 -0.86 13.83 24.30
CA THR A 323 -1.36 15.20 24.50
C THR A 323 -1.13 16.01 23.24
N ARG A 324 -2.12 16.84 22.88
CA ARG A 324 -1.98 17.77 21.75
C ARG A 324 -0.81 18.72 22.04
N PRO A 325 0.24 18.76 21.20
CA PRO A 325 1.39 19.62 21.45
C PRO A 325 0.99 21.10 21.49
N SER A 326 1.51 21.84 22.48
CA SER A 326 1.36 23.30 22.58
C SER A 326 2.57 24.01 21.96
N GLY A 327 2.35 25.19 21.38
CA GLY A 327 3.43 25.95 20.73
C GLY A 327 3.76 25.51 19.29
N PRO A 328 4.82 26.09 18.69
CA PRO A 328 5.20 25.83 17.30
C PRO A 328 5.71 24.40 17.11
N ALA A 329 5.48 23.84 15.92
CA ALA A 329 6.00 22.52 15.57
C ALA A 329 7.50 22.61 15.25
N PRO A 330 8.41 22.04 16.06
CA PRO A 330 9.86 22.15 15.84
C PRO A 330 10.26 21.47 14.51
N ASN A 331 9.58 20.37 14.20
CA ASN A 331 9.55 19.69 12.91
C ASN A 331 9.19 20.63 11.75
N GLY A 332 8.19 21.49 11.95
CA GLY A 332 7.19 21.82 10.94
C GLY A 332 6.15 20.69 10.79
N LEU A 333 5.01 20.96 10.16
CA LEU A 333 3.97 19.97 9.88
C LEU A 333 4.03 19.51 8.43
N ASN A 334 3.47 18.33 8.14
CA ASN A 334 3.16 17.96 6.77
C ASN A 334 1.93 18.75 6.30
N ARG A 335 2.06 19.36 5.13
CA ARG A 335 1.00 20.09 4.42
C ARG A 335 0.97 19.56 2.99
N ASP A 336 -0.17 19.57 2.33
CA ASP A 336 -0.24 19.10 0.93
C ASP A 336 0.74 19.82 -0.01
N LEU A 337 0.90 21.13 0.18
CA LEU A 337 1.83 21.94 -0.63
C LEU A 337 3.28 21.84 -0.16
N PHE A 338 3.53 21.23 1.00
CA PHE A 338 4.85 21.06 1.60
C PHE A 338 4.93 19.70 2.35
N PRO A 339 4.87 18.56 1.64
CA PRO A 339 4.93 17.24 2.25
C PRO A 339 6.39 16.93 2.62
N ARG A 340 6.83 17.41 3.79
CA ARG A 340 8.25 17.41 4.18
C ARG A 340 8.85 16.03 4.44
N ASP A 341 8.02 15.01 4.65
CA ASP A 341 8.47 13.63 4.76
C ASP A 341 8.51 12.88 3.41
N GLU A 342 8.04 13.51 2.34
CA GLU A 342 8.06 12.95 0.99
C GLU A 342 9.46 13.04 0.40
N TYR A 343 9.94 11.92 -0.15
CA TYR A 343 11.32 11.74 -0.63
C TYR A 343 12.40 11.96 0.43
N PHE A 344 13.49 11.19 0.36
CA PHE A 344 14.58 11.24 1.35
C PHE A 344 15.31 12.59 1.46
N LEU A 345 15.16 13.49 0.48
CA LEU A 345 15.88 14.77 0.42
C LEU A 345 15.22 15.91 1.20
N ASN A 346 13.93 15.78 1.58
CA ASN A 346 13.17 16.85 2.22
C ASN A 346 13.35 16.94 3.75
N ASN A 347 14.18 16.06 4.34
CA ASN A 347 14.49 16.01 5.77
C ASN A 347 15.51 17.06 6.26
N ARG A 348 15.70 18.19 5.56
CA ARG A 348 16.67 19.25 5.95
C ARG A 348 16.02 20.48 6.54
#